data_AF-A0A7V9AD65-F1
#
_entry.id   AF-A0A7V9AD65-F1
#
_cell.length_a   1.000
_cell.length_b   1.000
_cell.length_c   1.000
_cell.angle_alpha   90.00
_cell.angle_beta   90.00
_cell.angle_gamma   90.00
#
_symmetry.space_group_name_H-M   'P 1'
#
loop_
_entity.id
_entity.type
_entity.pdbx_description
1 polymer ?
#
loop_
_entity_poly.entity_id
_entity_poly.type
_entity_poly.pdbx_seq_one_letter_code
_entity_poly.pdbx_strand_id
1 'polypeptide(L)'
;MPEGGGDAIVVGSGPNGLAAAIALAKAGRSVRLVEGAEQLGGGCRSEELTLAGYVHDTCSTVHALALASPFLSGLPLASHGLELAHPQAPLAHPLDDGSAVILERSVERTAAGLGTDGTAYRRLFEPLLASADALFSELLGPLRPPHHPLTLARFGLSALLSARSLARSRFEGERAQALLAGCSAHSMLSLRAPASAAFGLVLALSAHRVGWPVARGGSQR
;
A
#
# COMPACT_ATOMS: atom_id res chain seq x y z
N MET A 1 -13.02 -26.84 27.07
CA MET A 1 -12.63 -26.51 25.68
C MET A 1 -13.60 -27.23 24.75
N PRO A 2 -14.33 -26.56 23.84
CA PRO A 2 -15.28 -27.27 22.99
C PRO A 2 -14.52 -28.18 22.00
N GLU A 3 -14.85 -29.47 22.04
CA GLU A 3 -14.23 -30.61 21.34
C GLU A 3 -14.53 -30.69 19.83
N GLY A 4 -14.46 -29.57 19.12
CA GLY A 4 -14.53 -29.53 17.66
C GLY A 4 -13.30 -28.83 17.10
N GLY A 5 -12.14 -29.50 17.13
CA GLY A 5 -10.91 -28.95 16.54
C GLY A 5 -11.10 -28.80 15.03
N GLY A 6 -10.98 -27.57 14.52
CA GLY A 6 -10.93 -27.36 13.08
C GLY A 6 -9.66 -28.01 12.51
N ASP A 7 -9.67 -28.31 11.21
CA ASP A 7 -8.52 -28.81 10.46
C ASP A 7 -7.31 -27.85 10.52
N ALA A 8 -7.56 -26.57 10.83
CA ALA A 8 -6.54 -25.57 11.07
C ALA A 8 -6.92 -24.61 12.21
N ILE A 9 -5.90 -24.14 12.94
CA ILE A 9 -6.02 -23.07 13.94
C ILE A 9 -5.19 -21.87 13.46
N VAL A 10 -5.81 -20.70 13.41
CA VAL A 10 -5.13 -19.42 13.14
C VAL A 10 -5.12 -18.60 14.43
N VAL A 11 -3.95 -18.12 14.84
CA VAL A 11 -3.78 -17.31 16.04
C VAL A 11 -3.51 -15.86 15.63
N GLY A 12 -4.38 -14.95 16.06
CA GLY A 12 -4.39 -13.54 15.71
C GLY A 12 -5.35 -13.21 14.57
N SER A 13 -6.19 -12.20 14.76
CA SER A 13 -7.21 -11.72 13.82
C SER A 13 -6.82 -10.42 13.12
N GLY A 14 -5.51 -10.14 13.01
CA GLY A 14 -5.02 -9.08 12.14
C GLY A 14 -5.24 -9.40 10.65
N PRO A 15 -4.93 -8.47 9.73
CA PRO A 15 -5.17 -8.64 8.29
C PRO A 15 -4.58 -9.94 7.72
N ASN A 16 -3.36 -10.29 8.12
CA ASN A 16 -2.70 -11.52 7.68
C ASN A 16 -3.38 -12.79 8.22
N GLY A 17 -3.81 -12.77 9.49
CA GLY A 17 -4.52 -13.90 10.10
C GLY A 17 -5.89 -14.11 9.48
N LEU A 18 -6.65 -13.05 9.26
CA LEU A 18 -7.93 -13.09 8.55
C LEU A 18 -7.75 -13.57 7.10
N ALA A 19 -6.73 -13.08 6.39
CA ALA A 19 -6.43 -13.55 5.05
C ALA A 19 -6.10 -15.05 5.02
N ALA A 20 -5.29 -15.54 5.96
CA ALA A 20 -4.98 -16.96 6.08
C ALA A 20 -6.22 -17.80 6.40
N ALA A 21 -7.06 -17.35 7.33
CA ALA A 21 -8.29 -18.04 7.69
C ALA A 21 -9.26 -18.15 6.51
N ILE A 22 -9.46 -17.05 5.75
CA ILE A 22 -10.28 -17.02 4.55
C ILE A 22 -9.71 -17.94 3.47
N ALA A 23 -8.39 -17.92 3.25
CA ALA A 23 -7.73 -18.78 2.25
C ALA A 23 -7.93 -20.27 2.57
N LEU A 24 -7.75 -20.67 3.84
CA LEU A 24 -7.96 -22.04 4.31
C LEU A 24 -9.43 -22.46 4.20
N ALA A 25 -10.35 -21.59 4.59
CA ALA A 25 -11.79 -21.84 4.47
C ALA A 25 -12.22 -22.02 3.00
N LYS A 26 -11.71 -21.19 2.08
CA LYS A 26 -11.94 -21.34 0.63
C LYS A 26 -11.37 -22.64 0.08
N ALA A 27 -10.33 -23.19 0.70
CA ALA A 27 -9.77 -24.50 0.39
C ALA A 27 -10.56 -25.68 1.05
N GLY A 28 -11.73 -25.41 1.62
CA GLY A 28 -12.61 -26.42 2.22
C GLY A 28 -12.17 -26.90 3.61
N ARG A 29 -11.26 -26.19 4.28
CA ARG A 29 -10.83 -26.53 5.64
C ARG A 29 -11.74 -25.91 6.67
N SER A 30 -12.02 -26.63 7.76
CA SER A 30 -12.60 -26.04 8.95
C SER A 30 -11.51 -25.25 9.71
N VAL A 31 -11.77 -23.97 9.99
CA VAL A 31 -10.77 -23.07 10.58
C VAL A 31 -11.26 -22.54 11.92
N ARG A 32 -10.43 -22.66 12.95
CA ARG A 32 -10.62 -21.99 14.24
C ARG A 32 -9.70 -20.77 14.31
N LEU A 33 -10.27 -19.57 14.30
CA LEU A 33 -9.55 -18.32 14.54
C LEU A 33 -9.57 -17.99 16.04
N VAL A 34 -8.41 -17.71 16.63
CA VAL A 34 -8.26 -17.34 18.04
C VAL A 34 -7.65 -15.94 18.10
N GLU A 35 -8.29 -15.03 18.83
CA GLU A 35 -7.81 -13.68 19.10
C GLU A 35 -7.56 -13.52 20.60
N GLY A 36 -6.48 -12.84 20.97
CA GLY A 36 -6.15 -12.54 22.37
C GLY A 36 -6.68 -11.20 22.86
N ALA A 37 -6.98 -10.27 21.95
CA ALA A 37 -7.64 -8.99 22.24
C ALA A 37 -9.17 -9.14 22.37
N GLU A 38 -9.81 -8.12 22.97
CA GLU A 38 -11.27 -8.08 23.10
C GLU A 38 -11.99 -7.93 21.76
N GLN A 39 -11.33 -7.33 20.77
CA GLN A 39 -11.88 -7.06 19.45
C GLN A 39 -10.97 -7.60 18.36
N LEU A 40 -11.60 -8.05 17.27
CA LEU A 40 -10.89 -8.52 16.09
C LEU A 40 -10.25 -7.36 15.32
N GLY A 41 -9.26 -7.65 14.47
CA GLY A 41 -8.73 -6.71 13.48
C GLY A 41 -7.25 -6.39 13.63
N GLY A 42 -6.62 -6.74 14.76
CA GLY A 42 -5.20 -6.47 14.99
C GLY A 42 -4.85 -4.99 14.78
N GLY A 43 -3.91 -4.71 13.87
CA GLY A 43 -3.53 -3.33 13.52
C GLY A 43 -4.59 -2.54 12.71
N CYS A 44 -5.67 -3.18 12.28
CA CYS A 44 -6.80 -2.53 11.58
C CYS A 44 -7.98 -2.23 12.52
N ARG A 45 -7.75 -2.16 13.83
CA ARG A 45 -8.77 -1.71 14.78
C ARG A 45 -8.96 -0.21 14.73
N SER A 46 -10.20 0.20 14.98
CA SER A 46 -10.60 1.61 15.12
C SER A 46 -11.10 1.88 16.53
N GLU A 47 -10.65 2.97 17.15
CA GLU A 47 -10.92 3.30 18.55
C GLU A 47 -11.18 4.81 18.72
N GLU A 48 -11.99 5.20 19.71
CA GLU A 48 -12.21 6.61 20.06
C GLU A 48 -11.12 7.12 21.01
N LEU A 49 -9.92 7.32 20.48
CA LEU A 49 -8.73 7.61 21.28
C LEU A 49 -8.64 9.03 21.85
N THR A 50 -9.44 9.98 21.36
CA THR A 50 -9.33 11.39 21.75
C THR A 50 -10.62 11.95 22.35
N LEU A 51 -11.64 12.17 21.54
CA LEU A 51 -12.94 12.71 21.94
C LEU A 51 -14.05 11.75 21.50
N ALA A 52 -15.15 11.74 22.26
CA ALA A 52 -16.32 10.93 21.91
C ALA A 52 -16.82 11.27 20.50
N GLY A 53 -17.09 10.24 19.69
CA GLY A 53 -17.50 10.37 18.29
C GLY A 53 -16.35 10.54 17.28
N TYR A 54 -15.09 10.61 17.71
CA TYR A 54 -13.92 10.68 16.83
C TYR A 54 -13.22 9.32 16.75
N VAL A 55 -13.40 8.65 15.62
CA VAL A 55 -12.84 7.32 15.38
C VAL A 55 -11.43 7.42 14.78
N HIS A 56 -10.48 6.70 15.37
CA HIS A 56 -9.08 6.65 14.94
C HIS A 56 -8.72 5.21 14.60
N ASP A 57 -8.16 4.99 13.42
CA ASP A 57 -7.50 3.73 13.12
C ASP A 57 -6.17 3.68 13.85
N THR A 58 -6.03 2.74 14.78
CA THR A 58 -4.96 2.70 15.78
C THR A 58 -3.57 2.48 15.19
N CYS A 59 -3.47 1.77 14.07
CA CYS A 59 -2.20 1.46 13.43
C CYS A 59 -2.26 1.58 11.91
N SER A 60 -3.25 0.98 11.25
CA SER A 60 -3.36 0.95 9.79
C SER A 60 -4.65 1.61 9.32
N THR A 61 -4.54 2.84 8.82
CA THR A 61 -5.66 3.62 8.28
C THR A 61 -5.75 3.54 6.76
N VAL A 62 -4.61 3.78 6.09
CA VAL A 62 -4.56 3.91 4.63
C VAL A 62 -4.27 2.56 4.02
N HIS A 63 -5.22 2.03 3.25
CA HIS A 63 -5.12 0.71 2.65
C HIS A 63 -4.46 0.76 1.27
N ALA A 64 -3.26 1.37 1.22
CA ALA A 64 -2.53 1.73 -0.01
C ALA A 64 -2.39 0.57 -1.01
N LEU A 65 -2.18 -0.65 -0.50
CA LEU A 65 -1.97 -1.85 -1.32
C LEU A 65 -3.16 -2.82 -1.29
N ALA A 66 -4.21 -2.56 -0.51
CA ALA A 66 -5.30 -3.52 -0.35
C ALA A 66 -6.06 -3.74 -1.66
N LEU A 67 -6.39 -2.65 -2.36
CA LEU A 67 -7.05 -2.74 -3.68
C LEU A 67 -6.11 -3.23 -4.80
N ALA A 68 -4.80 -3.12 -4.61
CA ALA A 68 -3.80 -3.65 -5.55
C ALA A 68 -3.48 -5.14 -5.29
N SER A 69 -3.80 -5.66 -4.11
CA SER A 69 -3.55 -7.06 -3.73
C SER A 69 -4.49 -8.00 -4.48
N PRO A 70 -3.97 -9.01 -5.20
CA PRO A 70 -4.81 -10.02 -5.87
C PRO A 70 -5.69 -10.80 -4.90
N PHE A 71 -5.25 -10.98 -3.64
CA PHE A 71 -6.03 -11.69 -2.63
C PHE A 71 -7.23 -10.86 -2.17
N LEU A 72 -7.00 -9.63 -1.71
CA LEU A 72 -8.04 -8.79 -1.12
C LEU A 72 -9.04 -8.28 -2.18
N SER A 73 -8.57 -7.91 -3.37
CA SER A 73 -9.44 -7.51 -4.49
C SER A 73 -10.35 -8.64 -4.98
N GLY A 74 -9.98 -9.91 -4.75
CA GLY A 74 -10.82 -11.07 -5.05
C GLY A 74 -11.84 -11.43 -3.95
N LEU A 75 -11.93 -10.64 -2.88
CA LEU A 75 -12.94 -10.82 -1.84
C LEU A 75 -14.15 -9.90 -2.10
N PRO A 76 -15.39 -10.37 -1.90
CA PRO A 76 -16.59 -9.57 -2.11
C PRO A 76 -16.85 -8.61 -0.92
N LEU A 77 -15.84 -7.85 -0.49
CA LEU A 77 -15.90 -7.04 0.75
C LEU A 77 -17.00 -5.98 0.70
N ALA A 78 -17.28 -5.40 -0.47
CA ALA A 78 -18.39 -4.47 -0.65
C ALA A 78 -19.76 -5.11 -0.37
N SER A 79 -19.94 -6.39 -0.74
CA SER A 79 -21.15 -7.16 -0.41
C SER A 79 -21.29 -7.44 1.09
N HIS A 80 -20.21 -7.27 1.84
CA HIS A 80 -20.17 -7.39 3.30
C HIS A 80 -20.14 -6.02 4.01
N GLY A 81 -20.40 -4.92 3.28
CA GLY A 81 -20.57 -3.59 3.85
C GLY A 81 -19.32 -2.70 3.83
N LEU A 82 -18.18 -3.18 3.30
CA LEU A 82 -16.98 -2.33 3.19
C LEU A 82 -17.21 -1.23 2.15
N GLU A 83 -17.28 0.00 2.63
CA GLU A 83 -17.26 1.20 1.80
C GLU A 83 -15.90 1.88 1.88
N LEU A 84 -15.29 2.14 0.71
CA LEU A 84 -14.00 2.82 0.63
C LEU A 84 -14.19 4.28 0.25
N ALA A 85 -13.59 5.18 1.05
CA ALA A 85 -13.48 6.59 0.74
C ALA A 85 -12.10 6.88 0.14
N HIS A 86 -12.07 7.65 -0.94
CA HIS A 86 -10.83 8.04 -1.60
C HIS A 86 -10.52 9.52 -1.34
N PRO A 87 -9.34 9.85 -0.80
CA PRO A 87 -8.94 11.24 -0.67
C PRO A 87 -8.69 11.86 -2.05
N GLN A 88 -8.85 13.18 -2.14
CA GLN A 88 -8.47 13.93 -3.35
C GLN A 88 -6.95 13.84 -3.59
N ALA A 89 -6.18 13.99 -2.51
CA ALA A 89 -4.73 13.83 -2.48
C ALA A 89 -4.36 12.66 -1.56
N PRO A 90 -3.89 11.52 -2.11
CA PRO A 90 -3.38 10.39 -1.34
C PRO A 90 -2.32 10.75 -0.29
N LEU A 91 -1.42 11.68 -0.62
CA LEU A 91 -0.31 12.05 0.27
C LEU A 91 0.09 13.50 0.08
N ALA A 92 0.45 14.14 1.19
CA ALA A 92 1.17 15.41 1.23
C ALA A 92 2.48 15.21 1.99
N HIS A 93 3.58 15.73 1.46
CA HIS A 93 4.88 15.72 2.11
C HIS A 93 5.29 17.17 2.43
N PRO A 94 5.20 17.61 3.70
CA PRO A 94 5.62 18.95 4.09
C PRO A 94 7.14 19.10 3.95
N LEU A 95 7.57 20.32 3.64
CA LEU A 95 8.98 20.74 3.53
C LEU A 95 9.30 21.79 4.60
N ASP A 96 10.58 22.00 4.85
CA ASP A 96 11.07 22.91 5.91
C ASP A 96 10.69 24.38 5.66
N ASP A 97 10.42 24.76 4.40
CA ASP A 97 9.95 26.09 4.02
C ASP A 97 8.44 26.32 4.27
N GLY A 98 7.75 25.33 4.84
CA GLY A 98 6.31 25.37 5.11
C GLY A 98 5.44 25.04 3.90
N SER A 99 6.02 24.81 2.72
CA SER A 99 5.31 24.29 1.57
C SER A 99 5.13 22.76 1.68
N ALA A 100 4.33 22.18 0.79
CA ALA A 100 4.18 20.72 0.70
C ALA A 100 4.19 20.24 -0.74
N VAL A 101 4.69 19.01 -0.94
CA VAL A 101 4.57 18.28 -2.19
C VAL A 101 3.38 17.36 -2.11
N ILE A 102 2.47 17.45 -3.08
CA ILE A 102 1.25 16.65 -3.10
C ILE A 102 1.40 15.53 -4.11
N LEU A 103 1.21 14.30 -3.64
CA LEU A 103 1.01 13.14 -4.49
C LEU A 103 -0.46 13.03 -4.80
N GLU A 104 -0.79 13.19 -6.07
CA GLU A 104 -2.15 13.09 -6.58
C GLU A 104 -2.42 11.71 -7.17
N ARG A 105 -3.70 11.37 -7.33
CA ARG A 105 -4.09 10.14 -8.02
C ARG A 105 -3.70 10.10 -9.50
N SER A 106 -3.38 11.25 -10.10
CA SER A 106 -2.93 11.35 -11.48
C SER A 106 -1.43 11.65 -11.51
N VAL A 107 -0.72 10.92 -12.38
CA VAL A 107 0.71 11.17 -12.64
C VAL A 107 0.88 12.57 -13.22
N GLU A 108 -0.03 12.99 -14.09
CA GLU A 108 -0.04 14.30 -14.73
C GLU A 108 -0.24 15.44 -13.72
N ARG A 109 -1.21 15.30 -12.81
CA ARG A 109 -1.45 16.29 -11.74
C ARG A 109 -0.30 16.37 -10.76
N THR A 110 0.26 15.21 -10.38
CA THR A 110 1.46 15.18 -9.52
C THR A 110 2.63 15.87 -10.21
N ALA A 111 2.89 15.54 -11.48
CA ALA A 111 3.96 16.13 -12.27
C ALA A 111 3.83 17.65 -12.41
N ALA A 112 2.62 18.18 -12.58
CA ALA A 112 2.38 19.62 -12.62
C ALA A 112 2.82 20.34 -11.34
N GLY A 113 2.74 19.67 -10.18
CA GLY A 113 3.19 20.20 -8.88
C GLY A 113 4.70 20.08 -8.60
N LEU A 114 5.48 19.51 -9.52
CA LEU A 114 6.91 19.24 -9.36
C LEU A 114 7.82 20.21 -10.14
N GLY A 115 7.26 21.19 -10.84
CA GLY A 115 8.05 22.19 -11.57
C GLY A 115 8.91 21.57 -12.67
N THR A 116 10.22 21.82 -12.65
CA THR A 116 11.17 21.33 -13.66
C THR A 116 11.22 19.79 -13.76
N ASP A 117 10.93 19.09 -12.66
CA ASP A 117 10.97 17.63 -12.59
C ASP A 117 9.71 16.93 -13.13
N GLY A 118 8.66 17.67 -13.50
CA GLY A 118 7.40 17.07 -13.94
C GLY A 118 7.55 16.13 -15.13
N THR A 119 8.43 16.46 -16.09
CA THR A 119 8.71 15.58 -17.23
C THR A 119 9.49 14.33 -16.82
N ALA A 120 10.44 14.44 -15.89
CA ALA A 120 11.18 13.30 -15.37
C ALA A 120 10.27 12.36 -14.57
N TYR A 121 9.35 12.91 -13.78
CA TYR A 121 8.37 12.16 -13.01
C TYR A 121 7.45 11.32 -13.91
N ARG A 122 6.90 11.94 -14.96
CA ARG A 122 6.09 11.25 -15.98
C ARG A 122 6.84 10.10 -16.63
N ARG A 123 8.08 10.35 -17.09
CA ARG A 123 8.94 9.31 -17.69
C ARG A 123 9.24 8.14 -16.75
N LEU A 124 9.23 8.37 -15.43
CA LEU A 124 9.41 7.33 -14.44
C LEU A 124 8.11 6.55 -14.19
N PHE A 125 6.98 7.23 -14.00
CA PHE A 125 5.74 6.62 -13.52
C PHE A 125 4.75 6.20 -14.61
N GLU A 126 4.65 6.89 -15.75
CA GLU A 126 3.69 6.52 -16.82
C GLU A 126 3.89 5.09 -17.33
N PRO A 127 5.12 4.61 -17.59
CA PRO A 127 5.32 3.23 -18.06
C PRO A 127 4.98 2.18 -16.98
N LEU A 128 5.23 2.52 -15.70
CA LEU A 128 4.87 1.67 -14.57
C LEU A 128 3.35 1.63 -14.38
N LEU A 129 2.67 2.77 -14.54
CA LEU A 129 1.22 2.89 -14.46
C LEU A 129 0.53 2.09 -15.56
N ALA A 130 1.02 2.16 -16.79
CA ALA A 130 0.51 1.39 -17.93
C ALA A 130 0.57 -0.14 -17.71
N SER A 131 1.43 -0.60 -16.80
CA SER A 131 1.61 -2.02 -16.48
C SER A 131 1.36 -2.34 -14.99
N ALA A 132 0.66 -1.45 -14.27
CA ALA A 132 0.53 -1.52 -12.82
C ALA A 132 -0.12 -2.82 -12.33
N ASP A 133 -1.20 -3.27 -12.97
CA ASP A 133 -1.93 -4.47 -12.55
C ASP A 133 -1.07 -5.73 -12.71
N ALA A 134 -0.34 -5.82 -13.83
CA ALA A 134 0.64 -6.89 -14.05
C ALA A 134 1.75 -6.83 -12.99
N LEU A 135 2.30 -5.65 -12.72
CA LEU A 135 3.35 -5.47 -11.73
C LEU A 135 2.88 -5.83 -10.31
N PHE A 136 1.71 -5.36 -9.88
CA PHE A 136 1.17 -5.69 -8.56
C PHE A 136 0.82 -7.18 -8.42
N SER A 137 0.34 -7.82 -9.48
CA SER A 137 0.13 -9.28 -9.49
C SER A 137 1.42 -10.07 -9.26
N GLU A 138 2.55 -9.61 -9.81
CA GLU A 138 3.86 -10.23 -9.60
C GLU A 138 4.44 -9.91 -8.21
N LEU A 139 4.28 -8.67 -7.72
CA LEU A 139 4.91 -8.21 -6.47
C LEU A 139 4.13 -8.60 -5.21
N LEU A 140 2.79 -8.63 -5.28
CA LEU A 140 1.89 -8.88 -4.15
C LEU A 140 1.24 -10.26 -4.21
N GLY A 141 1.48 -11.01 -5.29
CA GLY A 141 1.00 -12.37 -5.46
C GLY A 141 1.92 -13.42 -4.81
N PRO A 142 1.53 -14.70 -4.87
CA PRO A 142 2.37 -15.80 -4.41
C PRO A 142 3.69 -15.88 -5.18
N LEU A 143 4.76 -16.35 -4.53
CA LEU A 143 6.04 -16.60 -5.19
C LEU A 143 5.90 -17.68 -6.27
N ARG A 144 6.10 -17.29 -7.52
CA ARG A 144 6.01 -18.15 -8.71
C ARG A 144 6.89 -17.59 -9.84
N PRO A 145 7.23 -18.39 -10.87
CA PRO A 145 7.88 -17.86 -12.06
C PRO A 145 7.06 -16.69 -12.66
N PRO A 146 7.71 -15.58 -13.04
CA PRO A 146 6.99 -14.39 -13.47
C PRO A 146 6.31 -14.61 -14.82
N HIS A 147 5.04 -14.24 -14.89
CA HIS A 147 4.27 -14.21 -16.15
C HIS A 147 4.60 -12.95 -16.96
N HIS A 148 5.03 -11.88 -16.30
CA HIS A 148 5.40 -10.60 -16.91
C HIS A 148 6.88 -10.24 -16.66
N PRO A 149 7.84 -11.05 -17.13
CA PRO A 149 9.26 -10.85 -16.84
C PRO A 149 9.80 -9.51 -17.34
N LEU A 150 9.28 -9.02 -18.48
CA LEU A 150 9.69 -7.71 -19.02
C LEU A 150 9.20 -6.55 -18.15
N THR A 151 7.98 -6.63 -17.63
CA THR A 151 7.43 -5.63 -16.69
C THR A 151 8.26 -5.60 -15.41
N LEU A 152 8.54 -6.77 -14.84
CA LEU A 152 9.34 -6.90 -13.62
C LEU A 152 10.78 -6.42 -13.83
N ALA A 153 11.39 -6.72 -14.98
CA ALA A 153 12.72 -6.25 -15.32
C ALA A 153 12.77 -4.71 -15.44
N ARG A 154 11.80 -4.10 -16.13
CA ARG A 154 11.71 -2.63 -16.27
C ARG A 154 11.55 -1.95 -14.91
N PHE A 155 10.72 -2.50 -14.02
CA PHE A 155 10.62 -2.05 -12.64
C PHE A 155 11.96 -2.21 -11.91
N GLY A 156 12.57 -3.39 -12.00
CA GLY A 156 13.84 -3.75 -11.36
C GLY A 156 14.99 -2.79 -11.64
N LEU A 157 15.08 -2.24 -12.86
CA LEU A 157 16.10 -1.26 -13.24
C LEU A 157 16.12 -0.02 -12.32
N SER A 158 14.95 0.42 -11.86
CA SER A 158 14.85 1.55 -10.92
C SER A 158 14.72 1.07 -9.48
N ALA A 159 14.00 -0.04 -9.26
CA ALA A 159 13.68 -0.55 -7.94
C ALA A 159 14.90 -1.05 -7.15
N LEU A 160 15.91 -1.63 -7.82
CA LEU A 160 17.13 -2.13 -7.17
C LEU A 160 18.05 -1.02 -6.66
N LEU A 161 17.90 0.21 -7.18
CA LEU A 161 18.67 1.35 -6.70
C LEU A 161 18.27 1.72 -5.27
N SER A 162 19.15 2.46 -4.60
CA SER A 162 18.74 3.15 -3.38
C SER A 162 17.82 4.33 -3.72
N ALA A 163 16.91 4.67 -2.80
CA ALA A 163 16.01 5.80 -2.95
C ALA A 163 16.78 7.08 -3.26
N ARG A 164 17.91 7.32 -2.57
CA ARG A 164 18.81 8.46 -2.82
C ARG A 164 19.41 8.46 -4.22
N SER A 165 19.87 7.31 -4.71
CA SER A 165 20.48 7.21 -6.04
C SER A 165 19.45 7.44 -7.15
N LEU A 166 18.27 6.81 -7.02
CA LEU A 166 17.18 7.02 -7.97
C LEU A 166 16.70 8.48 -7.97
N ALA A 167 16.48 9.08 -6.79
CA ALA A 167 16.05 10.46 -6.67
C ALA A 167 17.04 11.42 -7.36
N ARG A 168 18.33 11.32 -7.04
CA ARG A 168 19.37 12.22 -7.57
C ARG A 168 19.70 12.01 -9.03
N SER A 169 19.43 10.83 -9.58
CA SER A 169 19.66 10.54 -11.01
C SER A 169 18.48 10.96 -11.90
N ARG A 170 17.29 11.17 -11.32
CA ARG A 170 16.07 11.49 -12.07
C ARG A 170 15.56 12.90 -11.86
N PHE A 171 15.85 13.51 -10.71
CA PHE A 171 15.25 14.76 -10.28
C PHE A 171 16.31 15.79 -9.89
N GLU A 172 16.11 17.03 -10.30
CA GLU A 172 16.94 18.17 -9.93
C GLU A 172 16.39 18.88 -8.68
N GLY A 173 15.06 18.99 -8.59
CA GLY A 173 14.35 19.71 -7.55
C GLY A 173 14.15 18.92 -6.27
N GLU A 174 14.20 19.64 -5.15
CA GLU A 174 13.99 19.08 -3.81
C GLU A 174 12.60 18.44 -3.67
N ARG A 175 11.57 19.02 -4.29
CA ARG A 175 10.19 18.56 -4.20
C ARG A 175 10.02 17.11 -4.67
N ALA A 176 10.54 16.77 -5.85
CA ALA A 176 10.42 15.43 -6.40
C ALA A 176 11.30 14.42 -5.64
N GLN A 177 12.50 14.86 -5.20
CA GLN A 177 13.37 14.03 -4.37
C GLN A 177 12.75 13.71 -3.01
N ALA A 178 12.15 14.71 -2.35
CA ALA A 178 11.45 14.57 -1.07
C ALA A 178 10.23 13.64 -1.19
N LEU A 179 9.42 13.79 -2.25
CA LEU A 179 8.29 12.91 -2.52
C LEU A 179 8.73 11.44 -2.61
N LEU A 180 9.75 11.14 -3.43
CA LEU A 180 10.26 9.77 -3.56
C LEU A 180 10.87 9.27 -2.24
N ALA A 181 11.64 10.10 -1.54
CA ALA A 181 12.25 9.77 -0.26
C ALA A 181 11.21 9.43 0.81
N GLY A 182 10.15 10.24 0.93
CA GLY A 182 9.04 10.01 1.87
C GLY A 182 8.32 8.69 1.62
N CYS A 183 8.00 8.39 0.36
CA CYS A 183 7.44 7.07 0.01
C CYS A 183 8.43 5.95 0.33
N SER A 184 9.71 6.09 -0.02
CA SER A 184 10.74 5.07 0.24
C SER A 184 11.05 4.84 1.72
N ALA A 185 10.82 5.81 2.61
CA ALA A 185 11.04 5.66 4.04
C ALA A 185 10.17 4.55 4.67
N HIS A 186 9.04 4.20 4.04
CA HIS A 186 8.18 3.08 4.45
C HIS A 186 8.82 1.70 4.26
N SER A 187 9.97 1.61 3.58
CA SER A 187 10.76 0.37 3.54
C SER A 187 11.36 -0.01 4.91
N MET A 188 11.42 0.95 5.85
CA MET A 188 12.20 0.84 7.10
C MET A 188 13.69 0.53 6.88
N LEU A 189 14.18 0.69 5.65
CA LEU A 189 15.60 0.62 5.30
C LEU A 189 16.19 2.04 5.27
N SER A 190 17.52 2.12 5.35
CA SER A 190 18.20 3.36 5.00
C SER A 190 17.86 3.77 3.56
N LEU A 191 17.58 5.05 3.32
CA LEU A 191 17.37 5.59 1.96
C LEU A 191 18.60 5.45 1.04
N ARG A 192 19.74 5.04 1.60
CA ARG A 192 20.97 4.73 0.87
C ARG A 192 21.14 3.24 0.59
N ALA A 193 20.37 2.38 1.24
CA ALA A 193 20.45 0.94 1.04
C ALA A 193 19.93 0.57 -0.36
N PRO A 194 20.51 -0.44 -1.03
CA PRO A 194 19.94 -1.03 -2.24
C PRO A 194 18.48 -1.45 -2.01
N ALA A 195 17.69 -1.45 -3.09
CA ALA A 195 16.27 -1.79 -3.08
C ALA A 195 15.33 -0.87 -2.27
N SER A 196 15.84 0.14 -1.54
CA SER A 196 14.97 1.11 -0.84
C SER A 196 14.09 1.94 -1.78
N ALA A 197 14.49 2.10 -3.05
CA ALA A 197 13.65 2.75 -4.06
C ALA A 197 12.40 1.93 -4.42
N ALA A 198 12.47 0.59 -4.32
CA ALA A 198 11.36 -0.29 -4.70
C ALA A 198 10.07 0.05 -3.96
N PHE A 199 10.13 0.22 -2.63
CA PHE A 199 8.99 0.62 -1.81
C PHE A 199 8.44 1.98 -2.19
N GLY A 200 9.31 2.96 -2.45
CA GLY A 200 8.89 4.29 -2.86
C GLY A 200 8.14 4.29 -4.19
N LEU A 201 8.64 3.52 -5.17
CA LEU A 201 7.99 3.32 -6.46
C LEU A 201 6.64 2.61 -6.32
N VAL A 202 6.58 1.50 -5.57
CA VAL A 202 5.35 0.72 -5.37
C VAL A 202 4.27 1.55 -4.67
N LEU A 203 4.65 2.29 -3.61
CA LEU A 203 3.72 3.14 -2.88
C LEU A 203 3.22 4.30 -3.73
N ALA A 204 4.11 5.05 -4.38
CA ALA A 204 3.67 6.15 -5.26
C ALA A 204 2.81 5.64 -6.44
N LEU A 205 3.19 4.51 -7.05
CA LEU A 205 2.41 3.87 -8.10
C LEU A 205 1.02 3.45 -7.61
N SER A 206 0.92 2.91 -6.40
CA SER A 206 -0.38 2.52 -5.82
C SER A 206 -1.28 3.73 -5.55
N ALA A 207 -0.70 4.89 -5.22
CA ALA A 207 -1.48 6.14 -5.12
C ALA A 207 -2.09 6.52 -6.46
N HIS A 208 -1.35 6.38 -7.56
CA HIS A 208 -1.88 6.65 -8.89
C HIS A 208 -2.89 5.60 -9.36
N ARG A 209 -2.66 4.33 -9.05
CA ARG A 209 -3.46 3.23 -9.58
C ARG A 209 -4.74 2.97 -8.78
N VAL A 210 -4.66 3.00 -7.44
CA VAL A 210 -5.77 2.66 -6.54
C VAL A 210 -6.12 3.77 -5.55
N GLY A 211 -5.35 4.87 -5.50
CA GLY A 211 -5.78 6.09 -4.83
C GLY A 211 -5.88 6.03 -3.32
N TRP A 212 -5.15 5.11 -2.67
CA TRP A 212 -4.97 5.03 -1.21
C TRP A 212 -6.27 5.23 -0.42
N PRO A 213 -7.24 4.31 -0.57
CA PRO A 213 -8.51 4.43 0.11
C PRO A 213 -8.36 4.22 1.62
N VAL A 214 -9.37 4.71 2.33
CA VAL A 214 -9.63 4.42 3.75
C VAL A 214 -11.02 3.80 3.88
N ALA A 215 -11.23 2.95 4.88
CA ALA A 215 -12.56 2.43 5.20
C ALA A 215 -13.45 3.56 5.77
N ARG A 216 -14.65 3.74 5.20
CA ARG A 216 -15.60 4.73 5.69
C ARG A 216 -16.08 4.35 7.09
N GLY A 217 -15.85 5.23 8.06
CA GLY A 217 -16.24 5.00 9.45
C GLY A 217 -15.21 4.21 10.29
N GLY A 218 -14.00 4.01 9.74
CA GLY A 218 -12.90 3.30 10.40
C GLY A 218 -12.72 1.88 9.87
N SER A 219 -11.48 1.38 9.94
CA SER A 219 -11.07 0.03 9.52
C SER A 219 -11.77 -1.12 10.26
N GLN A 220 -12.43 -0.85 11.40
CA GLN A 220 -13.19 -1.83 12.18
C GLN A 220 -14.52 -2.26 11.53
N ARG A 221 -15.04 -1.47 10.58
CA ARG A 221 -16.38 -1.64 9.98
C ARG A 221 -16.38 -2.43 8.69
#